data_AF-A0A0N1I2S2-F1
#
_entry.id   AF-A0A0N1I2S2-F1
#
_cell.length_a   1.000
_cell.length_b   1.000
_cell.length_c   1.000
_cell.angle_alpha   90.00
_cell.angle_beta   90.00
_cell.angle_gamma   90.00
#
_symmetry.space_group_name_H-M   'P 1'
#
loop_
_entity.id
_entity.type
_entity.pdbx_description
1 polymer ?
#
loop_
_entity_poly.entity_id
_entity_poly.type
_entity_poly.pdbx_seq_one_letter_code
_entity_poly.pdbx_strand_id
1 'polypeptide(L)'
;MHAKDLIIHNVKLLNDANAIIEDFVEHTYHNEMLQINLENEVKQKKIVLSITFTGTLDKKIVGFYASSLKIGGSMVASKFQPTYARQAFPCFDEPDFKATYDITLVKPVSYVALSNMNVSYTIFI
;
A
#
# COMPACT_ATOMS: atom_id res chain seq x y z
N MET A 1 -7.02 -2.40 10.19
CA MET A 1 -5.84 -2.88 9.41
C MET A 1 -4.62 -2.07 9.82
N HIS A 2 -3.40 -2.50 9.52
CA HIS A 2 -2.19 -1.77 9.89
C HIS A 2 -1.87 -0.67 8.88
N ALA A 3 -1.44 0.48 9.38
CA ALA A 3 -0.88 1.58 8.61
C ALA A 3 0.06 2.37 9.53
N LYS A 4 1.16 2.92 9.01
CA LYS A 4 2.07 3.73 9.82
C LYS A 4 2.77 4.78 8.98
N ASP A 5 2.85 6.02 9.48
CA ASP A 5 3.54 7.12 8.80
C ASP A 5 3.00 7.38 7.37
N LEU A 6 1.70 7.09 7.15
CA LEU A 6 0.98 7.30 5.91
C LEU A 6 -0.08 8.39 6.10
N ILE A 7 -0.23 9.26 5.10
CA ILE A 7 -1.34 10.21 5.02
C ILE A 7 -2.43 9.56 4.17
N ILE A 8 -3.57 9.23 4.79
CA ILE A 8 -4.74 8.68 4.10
C ILE A 8 -5.55 9.84 3.52
N HIS A 9 -5.79 9.80 2.21
CA HIS A 9 -6.56 10.83 1.50
C HIS A 9 -8.02 10.45 1.32
N ASN A 10 -8.28 9.18 1.00
CA ASN A 10 -9.64 8.66 0.83
C ASN A 10 -9.68 7.15 1.09
N VAL A 11 -10.82 6.69 1.61
CA VAL A 11 -11.19 5.28 1.70
C VAL A 11 -12.54 5.11 1.02
N LYS A 12 -12.62 4.20 0.05
CA LYS A 12 -13.87 3.81 -0.61
C LYS A 12 -14.19 2.36 -0.31
N LEU A 13 -15.48 2.06 -0.24
CA LEU A 13 -15.98 0.69 -0.19
C LEU A 13 -16.57 0.33 -1.56
N LEU A 14 -16.08 -0.75 -2.15
CA LEU A 14 -16.55 -1.29 -3.41
C LEU A 14 -17.03 -2.74 -3.23
N ASN A 15 -17.87 -3.21 -4.14
CA ASN A 15 -18.24 -4.63 -4.21
C ASN A 15 -17.18 -5.45 -4.98
N ASP A 16 -17.39 -6.76 -5.08
CA ASP A 16 -16.50 -7.69 -5.81
C ASP A 16 -16.39 -7.40 -7.32
N ALA A 17 -17.32 -6.61 -7.88
CA ALA A 17 -17.28 -6.15 -9.27
C ALA A 17 -16.64 -4.75 -9.42
N ASN A 18 -15.97 -4.25 -8.37
CA ASN A 18 -15.39 -2.90 -8.26
C ASN A 18 -16.41 -1.75 -8.43
N ALA A 19 -17.70 -2.01 -8.31
CA ALA A 19 -18.70 -0.95 -8.28
C ALA A 19 -18.74 -0.30 -6.88
N ILE A 20 -18.80 1.03 -6.87
CA ILE A 20 -18.79 1.84 -5.65
C ILE A 20 -20.05 1.58 -4.84
N ILE A 21 -19.87 1.25 -3.56
CA ILE A 21 -20.93 1.15 -2.55
C ILE A 21 -20.96 2.45 -1.76
N GLU A 22 -19.78 2.87 -1.27
CA GLU A 22 -19.58 4.14 -0.56
C GLU A 22 -18.32 4.81 -1.10
N ASP A 23 -18.47 6.06 -1.55
CA ASP A 23 -17.37 6.82 -2.17
C ASP A 23 -16.44 7.50 -1.15
N PHE A 24 -16.89 7.54 0.10
CA PHE A 24 -16.15 8.00 1.26
C PHE A 24 -16.59 7.18 2.47
N VAL A 25 -15.64 6.58 3.16
CA VAL A 25 -15.86 5.86 4.41
C VAL A 25 -15.08 6.58 5.51
N GLU A 26 -15.77 6.91 6.60
CA GLU A 26 -15.12 7.51 7.76
C GLU A 26 -14.03 6.57 8.29
N HIS A 27 -12.89 7.14 8.64
CA HIS A 27 -11.76 6.37 9.14
C HIS A 27 -11.03 7.13 10.21
N THR A 28 -10.47 6.38 11.16
CA THR A 28 -9.65 6.91 12.23
C THR A 28 -8.32 6.16 12.27
N TYR A 29 -7.32 6.83 12.83
CA TYR A 29 -5.98 6.29 12.94
C TYR A 29 -5.54 6.30 14.40
N HIS A 30 -5.17 5.14 14.93
CA HIS A 30 -4.73 4.99 16.32
C HIS A 30 -3.77 3.79 16.44
N ASN A 31 -2.65 3.95 17.16
CA ASN A 31 -1.69 2.86 17.43
C ASN A 31 -1.27 2.03 16.21
N GLU A 32 -0.88 2.68 15.11
CA GLU A 32 -0.51 2.01 13.85
C GLU A 32 -1.64 1.20 13.19
N MET A 33 -2.89 1.49 13.59
CA MET A 33 -4.09 0.90 13.03
C MET A 33 -4.91 1.95 12.32
N LEU A 34 -5.25 1.65 11.07
CA LEU A 34 -6.31 2.30 10.31
C LEU A 34 -7.63 1.55 10.59
N GLN A 35 -8.54 2.23 11.27
CA GLN A 35 -9.88 1.77 11.55
C GLN A 35 -10.83 2.38 10.52
N ILE A 36 -11.59 1.50 9.85
CA ILE A 36 -12.60 1.88 8.86
C ILE A 36 -13.96 1.77 9.52
N ASN A 37 -14.69 2.88 9.60
CA ASN A 37 -15.97 2.99 10.27
C ASN A 37 -17.09 2.91 9.24
N LEU A 38 -17.74 1.76 9.18
CA LEU A 38 -18.88 1.53 8.31
C LEU A 38 -20.16 1.98 9.02
N GLU A 39 -20.97 2.82 8.37
CA GLU A 39 -22.25 3.26 8.93
C GLU A 39 -23.25 2.11 9.03
N ASN A 40 -23.18 1.19 8.06
CA ASN A 40 -24.09 0.06 7.93
C ASN A 40 -23.34 -1.26 7.83
N GLU A 41 -23.98 -2.33 8.29
CA GLU A 41 -23.46 -3.68 8.11
C GLU A 41 -23.38 -4.03 6.62
N VAL A 42 -22.19 -4.45 6.17
CA VAL A 42 -22.00 -4.87 4.79
C VAL A 42 -22.46 -6.31 4.63
N LYS A 43 -23.59 -6.49 3.94
CA LYS A 43 -24.21 -7.81 3.70
C LYS A 43 -23.48 -8.66 2.65
N GLN A 44 -22.48 -8.10 1.98
CA GLN A 44 -21.73 -8.80 0.94
C GLN A 44 -20.66 -9.69 1.55
N LYS A 45 -20.50 -10.90 0.99
CA LYS A 45 -19.45 -11.83 1.44
C LYS A 45 -18.03 -11.35 1.11
N LYS A 46 -17.89 -10.50 0.10
CA LYS A 46 -16.63 -9.92 -0.37
C LYS A 46 -16.82 -8.44 -0.61
N ILE A 47 -15.83 -7.68 -0.17
CA ILE A 47 -15.74 -6.24 -0.34
C ILE A 47 -14.32 -5.90 -0.79
N VAL A 48 -14.19 -4.76 -1.47
CA VAL A 48 -12.90 -4.19 -1.83
C VAL A 48 -12.78 -2.84 -1.16
N LEU A 49 -11.72 -2.68 -0.37
CA LEU A 49 -11.34 -1.38 0.20
C LEU A 49 -10.35 -0.71 -0.75
N SER A 50 -10.74 0.42 -1.33
CA SER A 50 -9.86 1.24 -2.15
C SER A 50 -9.36 2.41 -1.32
N ILE A 51 -8.06 2.39 -0.99
CA ILE A 51 -7.44 3.37 -0.11
C ILE A 51 -6.43 4.19 -0.92
N THR A 52 -6.63 5.50 -0.98
CA THR A 52 -5.68 6.43 -1.58
C THR A 52 -4.84 7.04 -0.45
N PHE A 53 -3.52 6.96 -0.56
CA PHE A 53 -2.60 7.39 0.48
C PHE A 53 -1.29 7.90 -0.11
N THR A 54 -0.55 8.65 0.71
CA THR A 54 0.84 9.02 0.46
C THR A 54 1.72 8.59 1.64
N GLY A 55 2.97 8.23 1.34
CA GLY A 55 3.99 7.91 2.32
C GLY A 55 5.26 8.68 2.02
N THR A 56 6.23 8.63 2.94
CA THR A 56 7.52 9.29 2.76
C THR A 56 8.61 8.24 2.52
N LEU A 57 9.47 8.51 1.54
CA LEU A 57 10.72 7.76 1.37
C LEU A 57 11.74 8.29 2.38
N ASP A 58 11.79 7.67 3.55
CA ASP A 58 12.81 7.99 4.53
C ASP A 58 14.18 7.38 4.16
N LYS A 59 15.23 7.73 4.91
CA LYS A 59 16.57 7.16 4.76
C LYS A 59 16.84 6.03 5.78
N LYS A 60 15.82 5.58 6.51
CA LYS A 60 15.95 4.43 7.41
C LYS A 60 15.83 3.18 6.55
N ILE A 61 16.55 2.12 6.89
CA ILE A 61 16.59 0.90 6.08
C ILE A 61 15.41 -0.02 6.49
N VAL A 62 14.20 0.54 6.54
CA VAL A 62 12.93 -0.13 6.90
C VAL A 62 11.80 0.42 6.04
N GLY A 63 10.71 -0.34 5.89
CA GLY A 63 9.57 0.10 5.08
C GLY A 63 9.95 0.25 3.61
N PHE A 64 9.48 1.31 2.96
CA PHE A 64 9.86 1.68 1.59
C PHE A 64 10.76 2.92 1.65
N TYR A 65 12.05 2.77 1.33
CA TYR A 65 13.07 3.76 1.66
C TYR A 65 13.99 4.05 0.48
N ALA A 66 14.56 5.26 0.48
CA ALA A 66 15.55 5.68 -0.51
C ALA A 66 16.98 5.46 0.00
N SER A 67 17.88 5.07 -0.89
CA SER A 67 19.31 4.86 -0.59
C SER A 67 20.20 5.24 -1.77
N SER A 68 21.50 5.35 -1.53
CA SER A 68 22.51 5.65 -2.54
C SER A 68 23.37 4.43 -2.81
N LEU A 69 23.66 4.17 -4.09
CA LEU A 69 24.55 3.09 -4.51
C LEU A 69 26.02 3.51 -4.36
N LYS A 70 26.88 2.57 -3.98
CA LYS A 70 28.34 2.82 -3.83
C LYS A 70 29.01 3.26 -5.14
N ILE A 71 28.48 2.82 -6.28
CA ILE A 71 28.99 3.14 -7.62
C ILE A 71 28.44 4.46 -8.18
N GLY A 72 27.73 5.23 -7.36
CA GLY A 72 26.95 6.38 -7.81
C GLY A 72 25.54 5.98 -8.25
N GLY A 73 24.59 6.90 -8.06
CA GLY A 73 23.17 6.68 -8.35
C GLY A 73 22.31 6.46 -7.10
N SER A 74 21.00 6.54 -7.29
CA SER A 74 19.98 6.38 -6.25
C SER A 74 19.18 5.12 -6.48
N MET A 75 18.71 4.52 -5.39
CA MET A 75 17.80 3.39 -5.41
C MET A 75 16.67 3.63 -4.42
N VAL A 76 15.54 2.96 -4.67
CA VAL A 76 14.46 2.83 -3.70
C VAL A 76 14.22 1.35 -3.49
N ALA A 77 14.12 0.91 -2.24
CA ALA A 77 13.96 -0.50 -1.89
C ALA A 77 13.00 -0.68 -0.73
N SER A 78 12.53 -1.91 -0.56
CA SER A 78 11.65 -2.30 0.55
C SER A 78 12.36 -3.22 1.55
N LYS A 79 12.19 -2.96 2.85
CA LYS A 79 12.57 -3.85 3.96
C LYS A 79 11.42 -3.94 4.96
N PHE A 80 10.53 -4.91 4.74
CA PHE A 80 9.27 -5.01 5.49
C PHE A 80 9.35 -5.85 6.77
N GLN A 81 10.35 -6.72 6.93
CA GLN A 81 10.45 -7.53 8.14
C GLN A 81 10.89 -6.69 9.37
N PRO A 82 10.25 -6.86 10.54
CA PRO A 82 9.13 -7.77 10.80
C PRO A 82 7.75 -7.17 10.51
N THR A 83 7.55 -5.87 10.74
CA THR A 83 6.24 -5.20 10.75
C THR A 83 6.28 -3.83 10.07
N TYR A 84 7.11 -3.68 9.04
CA TYR A 84 7.30 -2.42 8.33
C TYR A 84 6.58 -2.37 6.98
N ALA A 85 5.83 -3.41 6.57
CA ALA A 85 4.99 -3.32 5.38
C ALA A 85 3.93 -2.21 5.53
N ARG A 86 3.39 -2.06 6.75
CA ARG A 86 2.45 -1.00 7.12
C ARG A 86 2.96 0.43 6.92
N GLN A 87 4.28 0.62 6.79
CA GLN A 87 4.88 1.93 6.47
C GLN A 87 4.91 2.24 4.96
N ALA A 88 4.73 1.22 4.11
CA ALA A 88 4.73 1.38 2.66
C ALA A 88 3.31 1.44 2.10
N PHE A 89 2.38 0.66 2.66
CA PHE A 89 0.96 0.67 2.29
C PHE A 89 0.09 0.10 3.42
N PRO A 90 -1.18 0.54 3.55
CA PRO A 90 -2.09 -0.04 4.53
C PRO A 90 -2.36 -1.52 4.22
N CYS A 91 -2.16 -2.40 5.20
CA CYS A 91 -2.35 -3.85 5.00
C CYS A 91 -2.63 -4.60 6.33
N PHE A 92 -3.03 -5.87 6.24
CA PHE A 92 -3.06 -6.75 7.41
C PHE A 92 -1.66 -7.32 7.67
N ASP A 93 -0.79 -6.49 8.24
CA ASP A 93 0.63 -6.77 8.48
C ASP A 93 0.88 -7.74 9.67
N GLU A 94 0.31 -8.95 9.59
CA GLU A 94 0.69 -10.12 10.40
C GLU A 94 0.96 -11.32 9.47
N PRO A 95 1.94 -12.20 9.79
CA PRO A 95 2.33 -13.31 8.92
C PRO A 95 1.22 -14.30 8.55
N ASP A 96 0.22 -14.45 9.41
CA ASP A 96 -0.90 -15.38 9.21
C ASP A 96 -1.93 -14.87 8.18
N PHE A 97 -1.97 -13.56 7.90
CA PHE A 97 -2.85 -12.97 6.90
C PHE A 97 -2.21 -13.00 5.50
N LYS A 98 -2.08 -14.21 4.95
CA LYS A 98 -1.56 -14.40 3.58
C LYS A 98 -2.55 -13.88 2.54
N ALA A 99 -2.04 -13.18 1.53
CA ALA A 99 -2.80 -12.68 0.39
C ALA A 99 -1.95 -12.72 -0.88
N THR A 100 -2.60 -12.60 -2.03
CA THR A 100 -1.96 -12.36 -3.33
C THR A 100 -1.79 -10.85 -3.53
N TYR A 101 -0.70 -10.44 -4.19
CA TYR A 101 -0.39 -9.03 -4.41
C TYR A 101 -0.13 -8.76 -5.89
N ASP A 102 -0.99 -7.96 -6.50
CA ASP A 102 -0.75 -7.36 -7.81
C ASP A 102 -0.11 -5.98 -7.61
N ILE A 103 1.13 -5.83 -8.08
CA ILE A 103 1.95 -4.65 -7.80
C ILE A 103 2.19 -3.87 -9.09
N THR A 104 1.88 -2.57 -9.06
CA THR A 104 2.23 -1.62 -10.11
C THR A 104 3.21 -0.59 -9.55
N LEU A 105 4.32 -0.35 -10.25
CA LEU A 105 5.32 0.65 -9.88
C LEU A 105 5.39 1.73 -10.95
N VAL A 106 5.15 2.98 -10.55
CA VAL A 106 5.37 4.15 -11.39
C VAL A 106 6.77 4.68 -11.09
N LYS A 107 7.61 4.80 -12.13
CA LYS A 107 9.01 5.20 -12.00
C LYS A 107 9.43 6.10 -13.18
N PRO A 108 10.51 6.90 -13.03
CA PRO A 108 11.14 7.53 -14.18
C PRO A 108 11.64 6.50 -15.19
N VAL A 109 11.72 6.89 -16.48
CA VAL A 109 12.13 5.98 -17.57
C VAL A 109 13.52 5.37 -17.33
N SER A 110 14.46 6.16 -16.78
CA SER A 110 15.85 5.77 -16.51
C SER A 110 16.04 4.76 -15.39
N TYR A 111 15.01 4.48 -14.58
CA TYR A 111 15.09 3.50 -13.49
C TYR A 111 14.64 2.12 -13.97
N VAL A 112 15.02 1.07 -13.24
CA VAL A 112 14.46 -0.28 -13.41
C VAL A 112 13.58 -0.57 -12.20
N ALA A 113 12.40 -1.16 -12.44
CA ALA A 113 11.49 -1.58 -11.38
C ALA A 113 11.57 -3.11 -11.23
N LEU A 114 11.75 -3.57 -10.00
CA LEU A 114 11.82 -4.99 -9.65
C LEU A 114 10.83 -5.29 -8.53
N SER A 115 10.27 -6.49 -8.54
CA SER A 115 9.35 -6.99 -7.52
C SER A 115 9.48 -8.52 -7.41
N ASN A 116 8.62 -9.16 -6.62
CA ASN A 116 8.63 -10.60 -6.39
C ASN A 116 8.31 -11.42 -7.65
N MET A 117 7.48 -10.88 -8.55
CA MET A 117 7.03 -11.54 -9.78
C MET A 117 7.58 -10.84 -11.03
N ASN A 118 7.60 -11.57 -12.15
CA ASN A 118 7.97 -11.01 -13.45
C ASN A 118 7.02 -9.88 -13.87
N VAL A 119 7.55 -8.92 -14.63
CA VAL A 119 6.77 -7.81 -15.18
C VAL A 119 5.73 -8.36 -16.16
N SER A 120 4.45 -8.05 -15.92
CA SER A 120 3.34 -8.45 -16.80
C SER A 120 3.24 -7.53 -18.02
N TYR A 121 3.33 -6.20 -17.81
CA TYR A 121 3.33 -5.20 -18.89
C TYR A 121 4.03 -3.90 -18.42
N THR A 122 4.34 -3.01 -19.35
CA THR A 122 4.88 -1.67 -19.08
C THR A 122 4.15 -0.65 -19.96
N ILE A 123 3.67 0.44 -19.35
CA ILE A 123 3.00 1.55 -20.03
C ILE A 123 3.93 2.76 -19.96
N PHE A 124 4.13 3.43 -21.10
CA PHE A 124 4.85 4.70 -21.17
C PHE A 124 3.80 5.82 -21.16
N ILE A 125 3.81 6.61 -20.09
CA ILE A 125 2.95 7.79 -19.90
C ILE A 125 3.68 9.07 -20.31
#